data_AF-L1M8Z0-F1
#
_entry.id   AF-L1M8Z0-F1
#
_cell.length_a   1.000
_cell.length_b   1.000
_cell.length_c   1.000
_cell.angle_alpha   90.00
_cell.angle_beta   90.00
_cell.angle_gamma   90.00
#
_symmetry.space_group_name_H-M   'P 1'
#
loop_
_entity.id
_entity.type
_entity.pdbx_description
1 polymer ?
#
loop_
_entity_poly.entity_id
_entity_poly.type
_entity_poly.pdbx_seq_one_letter_code
_entity_poly.pdbx_strand_id
1 'polypeptide(L)' 'MADHNNHRPGEQQRKKLMWDTLVGFVGFFAFLSVIQAVLNLLSPEPAVWPATLALVLVIAAVTVWRIGRSL' A
#
# COMPACT_ATOMS: atom_id res chain seq x y z
N MET A 1 -35.99 -1.81 -28.08
CA MET A 1 -34.79 -0.99 -27.82
C MET A 1 -34.15 -1.49 -26.54
N ALA A 2 -32.88 -1.92 -26.60
CA ALA A 2 -32.15 -2.39 -25.43
C ALA A 2 -31.53 -1.20 -24.70
N ASP A 3 -32.01 -0.93 -23.49
CA ASP A 3 -31.24 -0.20 -22.49
C ASP A 3 -30.88 -1.20 -21.38
N HIS A 4 -29.63 -1.64 -21.40
CA HIS A 4 -29.05 -2.58 -20.45
C HIS A 4 -28.24 -1.82 -19.39
N ASN A 5 -28.78 -0.76 -18.80
CA ASN A 5 -28.16 -0.02 -17.71
C ASN A 5 -28.24 -0.78 -16.37
N ASN A 6 -27.60 -1.95 -16.30
CA ASN A 6 -27.32 -2.64 -15.04
C ASN A 6 -26.09 -1.98 -14.39
N HIS A 7 -26.24 -0.75 -13.90
CA HIS A 7 -25.24 -0.12 -13.06
C HIS A 7 -25.27 -0.84 -11.71
N ARG A 8 -24.48 -1.91 -11.55
CA ARG A 8 -24.44 -2.71 -10.32
C ARG A 8 -23.74 -1.89 -9.23
N PRO A 9 -24.45 -1.30 -8.26
CA PRO A 9 -23.82 -0.47 -7.22
C PRO A 9 -22.77 -1.26 -6.42
N GLY A 10 -22.96 -2.58 -6.30
CA GLY A 10 -22.01 -3.47 -5.63
C GLY A 10 -20.65 -3.59 -6.32
N GLU A 11 -20.52 -3.32 -7.61
CA GLU A 11 -19.24 -3.49 -8.31
C GLU A 11 -18.27 -2.33 -8.04
N GLN A 12 -18.78 -1.10 -8.01
CA GLN A 12 -17.99 0.06 -7.58
C GLN A 12 -17.66 0.01 -6.09
N GLN A 13 -18.62 -0.41 -5.25
CA GLN A 13 -18.40 -0.57 -3.81
C GLN A 13 -17.35 -1.65 -3.51
N ARG A 14 -17.38 -2.79 -4.22
CA ARG A 14 -16.35 -3.83 -4.10
C ARG A 14 -14.97 -3.33 -4.51
N LYS A 15 -14.88 -2.61 -5.64
CA LYS A 15 -13.62 -2.00 -6.09
C LYS A 15 -13.07 -1.03 -5.06
N LYS A 16 -13.93 -0.21 -4.45
CA LYS A 16 -13.54 0.71 -3.37
C LYS A 16 -13.04 -0.03 -2.14
N LEU A 17 -13.76 -1.07 -1.68
CA LEU A 17 -13.33 -1.89 -0.55
C LEU A 17 -11.99 -2.59 -0.81
N MET A 18 -11.79 -3.12 -2.02
CA MET A 18 -10.51 -3.73 -2.41
C MET A 18 -9.38 -2.71 -2.39
N TRP A 19 -9.60 -1.50 -2.93
CA TRP A 19 -8.62 -0.42 -2.88
C TRP A 19 -8.30 0.01 -1.45
N ASP A 20 -9.32 0.26 -0.63
CA ASP A 20 -9.14 0.64 0.78
C ASP A 20 -8.33 -0.43 1.54
N THR A 21 -8.60 -1.71 1.29
CA THR A 21 -7.86 -2.83 1.89
C THR A 21 -6.42 -2.91 1.37
N LEU A 22 -6.21 -2.74 0.07
CA LEU A 22 -4.89 -2.79 -0.55
C LEU A 22 -3.99 -1.67 -0.03
N VAL A 23 -4.54 -0.46 0.09
CA VAL A 23 -3.86 0.72 0.65
C VAL A 23 -3.49 0.46 2.12
N GLY A 24 -4.45 -0.02 2.93
CA GLY A 24 -4.20 -0.34 4.34
C GLY A 24 -3.14 -1.42 4.51
N PHE A 25 -3.18 -2.48 3.70
CA PHE A 25 -2.21 -3.57 3.72
C PHE A 25 -0.80 -3.08 3.36
N VAL A 26 -0.65 -2.39 2.23
CA VAL A 26 0.65 -1.86 1.79
C VAL A 26 1.20 -0.85 2.82
N GLY A 27 0.35 0.03 3.34
CA GLY A 27 0.74 1.01 4.37
C GLY A 27 1.21 0.36 5.67
N PHE A 28 0.54 -0.71 6.12
CA PHE A 28 0.93 -1.43 7.34
C PHE A 28 2.29 -2.10 7.20
N PHE A 29 2.55 -2.81 6.10
CA PHE A 29 3.86 -3.43 5.86
C PHE A 29 4.96 -2.38 5.70
N ALA A 30 4.68 -1.25 5.03
CA ALA A 30 5.61 -0.12 4.96
C ALA A 30 5.99 0.42 6.34
N PHE A 31 5.01 0.60 7.22
CA PHE A 31 5.25 1.00 8.60
C PHE A 31 6.14 0.00 9.36
N LEU A 32 5.82 -1.30 9.29
CA LEU A 32 6.64 -2.35 9.93
C LEU A 32 8.07 -2.36 9.43
N SER A 33 8.28 -2.11 8.14
CA SER A 33 9.61 -2.10 7.56
C SER A 33 10.45 -0.90 7.99
N VAL A 34 9.83 0.27 8.17
CA VAL A 34 10.52 1.43 8.75
C VAL A 34 10.96 1.13 10.19
N ILE A 35 10.09 0.51 10.99
CA ILE A 35 10.46 0.06 12.34
C ILE A 35 11.66 -0.89 12.29
N GLN A 36 11.62 -1.90 11.41
CA GLN A 36 12.74 -2.84 11.25
C GLN A 36 14.04 -2.14 10.84
N ALA A 37 13.98 -1.16 9.93
CA ALA A 37 15.15 -0.39 9.53
C ALA A 37 15.75 0.42 10.69
N VAL A 38 14.91 1.05 11.52
CA VAL A 38 15.36 1.79 12.71
C VAL A 38 15.96 0.86 13.75
N LEU A 39 15.31 -0.26 14.06
CA LEU A 39 15.83 -1.25 15.01
C LEU A 39 17.17 -1.84 14.56
N ASN A 40 17.30 -2.11 13.26
CA ASN A 40 18.54 -2.60 12.68
C ASN A 40 19.64 -1.51 12.63
N LEU A 41 19.30 -0.23 12.46
CA LEU A 41 20.27 0.87 12.54
C LEU A 41 20.86 1.02 13.96
N LEU A 42 20.07 0.72 14.99
CA LEU A 42 20.50 0.73 16.39
C LEU A 42 21.19 -0.57 16.80
N SER A 43 21.25 -1.58 15.91
CA SER A 43 21.91 -2.85 16.19
C SER A 43 23.43 -2.73 16.02
N PRO A 44 24.22 -3.43 16.85
CA PRO A 44 25.68 -3.35 16.82
C PRO A 44 26.31 -3.91 15.52
N GLU A 45 25.61 -4.81 14.83
CA GLU A 45 25.97 -5.28 13.49
C GLU A 45 24.80 -5.00 12.52
N PRO A 46 24.74 -3.81 11.91
CA PRO A 46 23.62 -3.42 11.06
C PRO A 46 23.67 -4.14 9.71
N ALA A 47 22.61 -4.89 9.37
CA ALA A 47 22.48 -5.52 8.06
C ALA A 47 21.88 -4.54 7.03
N VAL A 48 22.20 -4.64 5.74
CA VAL A 48 21.67 -3.68 4.74
C VAL A 48 20.22 -3.99 4.33
N TRP A 49 19.82 -5.27 4.43
CA TRP A 49 18.54 -5.75 3.91
C TRP A 49 17.27 -5.09 4.52
N PRO A 50 17.20 -4.70 5.81
CA PRO A 50 16.02 -4.07 6.40
C PRO A 50 15.80 -2.64 5.88
N ALA A 51 16.88 -1.89 5.63
CA ALA A 51 16.81 -0.56 5.04
C ALA A 51 16.32 -0.63 3.58
N THR A 52 16.76 -1.64 2.82
CA THR A 52 16.28 -1.89 1.46
C THR A 52 14.81 -2.26 1.42
N LEU A 53 14.34 -3.12 2.35
CA LEU A 53 12.93 -3.47 2.48
C LEU A 53 12.08 -2.22 2.80
N ALA A 54 12.57 -1.35 3.69
CA ALA A 54 11.87 -0.13 4.09
C ALA A 54 11.72 0.84 2.92
N LEU A 55 12.79 1.03 2.15
CA LEU A 55 12.77 1.85 0.95
C LEU A 55 11.75 1.33 -0.07
N VAL A 56 11.72 0.02 -0.33
CA VAL A 56 10.77 -0.60 -1.28
C VAL A 56 9.33 -0.36 -0.84
N LEU A 57 9.03 -0.55 0.45
CA LEU A 57 7.67 -0.42 0.94
C LEU A 57 7.22 1.05 1.08
N VAL A 58 8.13 1.98 1.38
CA VAL A 58 7.85 3.43 1.31
C VAL A 58 7.55 3.85 -0.12
N ILE A 59 8.35 3.40 -1.10
CA ILE A 59 8.09 3.66 -2.53
C ILE A 59 6.73 3.10 -2.94
N ALA A 60 6.40 1.86 -2.53
CA ALA A 60 5.10 1.25 -2.79
C ALA A 60 3.93 2.06 -2.18
N ALA A 61 4.05 2.47 -0.91
CA ALA A 61 3.04 3.27 -0.23
C ALA A 61 2.84 4.66 -0.88
N VAL A 62 3.93 5.34 -1.24
CA VAL A 62 3.87 6.64 -1.94
C VAL A 62 3.28 6.49 -3.34
N THR A 63 3.62 5.42 -4.06
CA THR A 63 3.07 5.13 -5.39
C THR A 63 1.58 4.90 -5.34
N VAL A 64 1.11 4.09 -4.38
CA VAL A 64 -0.32 3.83 -4.15
C VAL A 64 -1.06 5.12 -3.79
N TRP A 65 -0.53 5.91 -2.86
CA TRP A 65 -1.11 7.20 -2.48
C TRP A 65 -1.18 8.19 -3.65
N ARG A 66 -0.14 8.24 -4.48
CA ARG A 66 -0.08 9.15 -5.62
C ARG A 66 -1.05 8.76 -6.72
N ILE A 67 -1.20 7.47 -7.02
CA ILE A 67 -2.18 6.96 -7.98
C ILE A 67 -3.60 7.24 -7.50
N GLY A 68 -3.90 6.98 -6.22
CA GLY A 68 -5.22 7.23 -5.63
C GLY A 68 -5.60 8.71 -5.56
N ARG A 69 -4.64 9.63 -5.62
CA ARG A 69 -4.89 11.09 -5.68
C ARG A 69 -5.05 11.64 -7.10
N SER A 70 -4.64 10.88 -8.11
CA SER A 70 -4.75 11.25 -9.54
C SER A 70 -6.02 10.73 -10.22
N LEU A 71 -6.81 9.92 -9.51
CA LEU A 71 -8.16 9.46 -9.87
C LEU A 71 -9.21 10.37 -9.24
#